data_AF-A0AAN6YPK8-F1
#
_entry.id   AF-A0AAN6YPK8-F1
#
_cell.length_a   1.000
_cell.length_b   1.000
_cell.length_c   1.000
_cell.angle_alpha   90.00
_cell.angle_beta   90.00
_cell.angle_gamma   90.00
#
_symmetry.space_group_name_H-M   'P 1'
#
loop_
_entity.id
_entity.type
_entity.pdbx_description
1 polymer ?
#
loop_
_entity_poly.entity_id
_entity_poly.type
_entity_poly.pdbx_seq_one_letter_code
_entity_poly.pdbx_strand_id
1 'polypeptide(L)'
;MAISINDRTAEFRHIVNAAKRKQAAKPGSQRLLGDNQKTTTPDGKPRRSEFARNAAEIGRGISATMGKLQKLAQLAKKRSLFDDNPVEVNELTFIIKQDLSRLNEDIRNLQALSKRLHPKPDQEGENNKNILLLLQGKLGDVGANFKDVLEIRTKNIQASRSRTEAFVSNVGQHAQFAALQQQSASPLYGTPKGTPSPGNDLISLTPMVGDQQMQLQMMEEGGSNSYIQQRGQAIEAIESTINELGSIFGQLAAMVSEQSEMIQRIDANTEDVVDNVEGAQKELLKYWSSVSGNRWLIAKMFGVLSFFPISYPKSSFLCHSVSPKMPPSTFTLNNGLEIPAVGLGTWQSPAGKVKIAVSYALQNGYKLIDGAYCYGNEDEVGAGIAEALATGKIKREDIFVVSKVWTTYSTRVELGLNKSLKALGLDYVDLFLIHWPLLMNPEGNDDRFPTLPNGSRDIIHSHSHIDTWKQMESLLSTGKTKSIGVSNYSARYLNELLPHCTVKPAVNQIENHPALPQQEIVDLCKKEGIHIMAYSPLGSTGGPLLTAEPVVKIAEKHGVSPSKVLLSYHAPRGSTVIAKSITPERIQDNLELIDLDQDDQTLLQSYSDKLVSEKKWQRFVYPPFGIDFGFPDKSQS
;
A
#
# COMPACT_ATOMS: atom_id res chain seq x y z
N MET A 1 48.99 -48.86 34.66
CA MET A 1 48.03 -48.01 33.93
C MET A 1 47.71 -48.68 32.62
N ALA A 2 46.53 -49.29 32.50
CA ALA A 2 46.10 -49.96 31.27
C ALA A 2 45.53 -48.91 30.30
N ILE A 3 46.10 -48.83 29.10
CA ILE A 3 45.64 -47.95 28.01
C ILE A 3 44.47 -48.67 27.33
N SER A 4 43.27 -48.10 27.39
CA SER A 4 42.10 -48.62 26.68
C SER A 4 42.23 -48.33 25.19
N ILE A 5 42.43 -49.37 24.39
CA ILE A 5 42.39 -49.27 22.93
C ILE A 5 40.92 -49.34 22.52
N ASN A 6 40.36 -48.22 22.08
CA ASN A 6 39.00 -48.17 21.53
C ASN A 6 38.99 -48.73 20.10
N ASP A 7 38.23 -49.81 19.90
CA ASP A 7 38.01 -50.41 18.58
C ASP A 7 37.02 -49.56 17.76
N ARG A 8 37.54 -48.85 16.76
CA ARG A 8 36.77 -48.01 15.83
C ARG A 8 36.42 -48.71 14.51
N THR A 9 36.50 -50.04 14.47
CA THR A 9 36.20 -50.84 13.27
C THR A 9 34.76 -50.61 12.75
N ALA A 10 33.81 -50.34 13.65
CA ALA A 10 32.42 -50.05 13.28
C ALA A 10 32.29 -48.72 12.50
N GLU A 11 32.95 -47.66 12.96
CA GLU A 11 32.97 -46.36 12.29
C GLU A 11 33.65 -46.46 10.93
N PHE A 12 34.77 -47.19 10.85
CA PHE A 12 35.48 -47.42 9.60
C PHE A 12 34.60 -48.16 8.57
N ARG A 13 33.87 -49.21 8.98
CA ARG A 13 32.92 -49.91 8.10
C ARG A 13 31.80 -48.98 7.61
N HIS A 14 31.33 -48.08 8.48
CA HIS A 14 30.27 -47.14 8.13
C HIS A 14 30.73 -46.13 7.06
N ILE A 15 31.96 -45.62 7.20
CA ILE A 15 32.59 -44.70 6.24
C ILE A 15 32.87 -45.41 4.92
N VAL A 16 33.37 -46.64 4.95
CA VAL A 16 33.63 -47.45 3.74
C VAL A 16 32.34 -47.72 2.97
N ASN A 17 31.23 -48.00 3.65
CA ASN A 17 29.93 -48.18 3.01
C ASN A 17 29.38 -46.88 2.41
N ALA A 18 29.58 -45.74 3.08
CA ALA A 18 29.22 -44.43 2.55
C ALA A 18 30.08 -44.05 1.33
N ALA A 19 31.37 -44.37 1.34
CA ALA A 19 32.28 -44.17 0.22
C ALA A 19 31.96 -45.09 -0.97
N LYS A 20 31.56 -46.34 -0.72
CA LYS A 20 31.07 -47.25 -1.77
C LYS A 20 29.79 -46.73 -2.43
N ARG A 21 28.86 -46.15 -1.66
CA ARG A 21 27.66 -45.50 -2.22
C ARG A 21 28.01 -44.27 -3.07
N LYS A 22 29.01 -43.47 -2.66
CA LYS A 22 29.52 -42.36 -3.47
C LYS A 22 30.30 -42.81 -4.71
N GLN A 23 31.04 -43.91 -4.65
CA GLN A 23 31.77 -44.44 -5.81
C GLN A 23 30.88 -45.17 -6.83
N ALA A 24 29.74 -45.72 -6.41
CA ALA A 24 28.70 -46.21 -7.32
C ALA A 24 28.04 -45.08 -8.13
N ALA A 25 28.17 -43.83 -7.67
CA ALA A 25 27.79 -42.63 -8.39
C ALA A 25 29.04 -41.94 -8.98
N LYS A 26 29.63 -42.50 -10.03
CA LYS A 26 30.60 -41.76 -10.85
C LYS A 26 29.89 -40.96 -11.96
N PRO A 27 30.43 -39.78 -12.32
CA PRO A 27 29.79 -38.82 -13.20
C PRO A 27 29.97 -39.24 -14.66
N GLY A 28 28.86 -39.58 -15.32
CA GLY A 28 28.80 -39.83 -16.75
C GLY A 28 27.75 -38.91 -17.36
N SER A 29 28.22 -38.02 -18.24
CA SER A 29 27.48 -37.33 -19.30
C SER A 29 26.04 -36.91 -19.02
N GLN A 30 25.86 -35.59 -18.96
CA GLN A 30 24.63 -34.86 -19.22
C GLN A 30 23.96 -35.39 -20.51
N ARG A 31 23.12 -36.42 -20.37
CA ARG A 31 22.22 -36.90 -21.41
C ARG A 31 20.97 -36.06 -21.34
N LEU A 32 20.81 -35.30 -22.42
CA LEU A 32 19.56 -34.73 -22.92
C LEU A 32 18.34 -35.58 -22.51
N LEU A 33 17.37 -34.88 -21.93
CA LEU A 33 15.92 -35.16 -21.94
C LEU A 33 15.55 -36.54 -22.48
N GLY A 34 15.38 -37.50 -21.58
CA GLY A 34 14.75 -38.79 -21.86
C GLY A 34 13.31 -38.77 -21.37
N ASP A 35 12.40 -38.84 -22.33
CA ASP A 35 10.96 -38.99 -22.18
C ASP A 35 10.55 -39.92 -21.04
N ASN A 36 9.66 -39.42 -20.17
CA ASN A 36 8.54 -40.24 -19.70
C ASN A 36 7.31 -39.37 -19.41
N GLN A 37 6.37 -39.46 -20.34
CA GLN A 37 4.92 -39.22 -20.22
C GLN A 37 4.42 -37.78 -20.00
N LYS A 38 4.72 -36.91 -20.97
CA LYS A 38 3.76 -35.88 -21.39
C LYS A 38 2.65 -36.55 -22.21
N THR A 39 1.54 -36.85 -21.57
CA THR A 39 0.28 -37.16 -22.27
C THR A 39 -0.38 -35.84 -22.67
N THR A 40 0.01 -35.32 -23.83
CA THR A 40 -0.58 -34.16 -24.49
C THR A 40 -1.85 -34.55 -25.22
N THR A 41 -2.97 -33.91 -24.90
CA THR A 41 -4.11 -33.79 -25.81
C THR A 41 -3.74 -32.89 -27.00
N PRO A 42 -4.46 -32.91 -28.14
CA PRO A 42 -4.04 -32.27 -29.40
C PRO A 42 -3.85 -30.74 -29.34
N ASP A 43 -4.24 -30.08 -28.25
CA ASP A 43 -4.10 -28.64 -28.01
C ASP A 43 -3.07 -28.36 -26.91
N GLY A 44 -1.77 -28.39 -27.26
CA GLY A 44 -0.58 -27.73 -26.68
C GLY A 44 -0.54 -27.07 -25.28
N LYS A 45 -1.38 -27.40 -24.29
CA LYS A 45 -1.34 -26.84 -22.93
C LYS A 45 -0.77 -27.86 -21.93
N PRO A 46 0.11 -27.44 -20.99
CA PRO A 46 0.63 -28.33 -19.95
C PRO A 46 -0.53 -28.85 -19.08
N ARG A 47 -0.54 -30.17 -18.85
CA ARG A 47 -1.55 -30.87 -18.05
C ARG A 47 -1.41 -30.39 -16.59
N ARG A 48 -2.25 -29.43 -16.17
CA ARG A 48 -2.30 -28.95 -14.78
C ARG A 48 -2.56 -30.13 -13.84
N SER A 49 -1.87 -30.18 -12.70
CA SER A 49 -2.17 -31.16 -11.66
C SER A 49 -3.65 -31.04 -11.25
N GLU A 50 -4.27 -32.16 -10.92
CA GLU A 50 -5.69 -32.20 -10.54
C GLU A 50 -5.98 -31.23 -9.38
N PHE A 51 -5.07 -31.15 -8.41
CA PHE A 51 -5.08 -30.17 -7.33
C PHE A 51 -5.07 -28.73 -7.86
N ALA A 52 -4.16 -28.37 -8.77
CA ALA A 52 -4.06 -27.02 -9.30
C ALA A 52 -5.30 -26.63 -10.14
N ARG A 53 -5.95 -27.60 -10.80
CA ARG A 53 -7.20 -27.34 -11.53
C ARG A 53 -8.34 -27.02 -10.56
N ASN A 54 -8.50 -27.82 -9.52
CA ASN A 54 -9.55 -27.64 -8.50
C ASN A 54 -9.31 -26.36 -7.68
N ALA A 55 -8.06 -26.07 -7.31
CA ALA A 55 -7.69 -24.82 -6.63
C ALA A 55 -7.96 -23.57 -7.49
N ALA A 56 -7.68 -23.64 -8.80
CA ALA A 56 -7.98 -22.54 -9.72
C ALA A 56 -9.49 -22.33 -9.92
N GLU A 57 -10.29 -23.39 -9.85
CA GLU A 57 -11.75 -23.31 -9.91
C GLU A 57 -12.33 -22.65 -8.66
N ILE A 58 -11.87 -23.05 -7.48
CA ILE A 58 -12.22 -22.41 -6.21
C ILE A 58 -11.82 -20.93 -6.22
N GLY A 59 -10.61 -20.59 -6.69
CA GLY A 59 -10.17 -19.20 -6.81
C GLY A 59 -11.05 -18.34 -7.74
N ARG A 60 -11.54 -18.92 -8.86
CA ARG A 60 -12.51 -18.25 -9.74
C ARG A 60 -13.86 -18.07 -9.05
N GLY A 61 -14.33 -19.08 -8.33
CA GLY A 61 -15.57 -19.02 -7.55
C GLY A 61 -15.53 -17.93 -6.48
N ILE A 62 -14.46 -17.85 -5.69
CA ILE A 62 -14.24 -16.78 -4.69
C ILE A 62 -14.30 -15.39 -5.35
N SER A 63 -13.63 -15.23 -6.49
CA SER A 63 -13.60 -13.94 -7.21
C SER A 63 -14.98 -13.55 -7.75
N ALA A 64 -15.75 -14.52 -8.26
CA ALA A 64 -17.12 -14.30 -8.72
C ALA A 64 -18.04 -13.91 -7.56
N THR A 65 -17.93 -14.58 -6.40
CA THR A 65 -18.69 -14.25 -5.18
C THR A 65 -18.33 -12.86 -4.66
N MET A 66 -17.05 -12.46 -4.71
CA MET A 66 -16.61 -11.12 -4.33
C MET A 66 -17.25 -10.03 -5.22
N GLY A 67 -17.39 -10.27 -6.53
CA GLY A 67 -18.10 -9.36 -7.43
C GLY A 67 -19.58 -9.19 -7.06
N LYS A 68 -20.26 -10.29 -6.71
CA LYS A 68 -21.66 -10.25 -6.22
C LYS A 68 -21.77 -9.50 -4.89
N LEU A 69 -20.81 -9.70 -3.99
CA LEU A 69 -20.73 -9.01 -2.70
C LEU A 69 -20.51 -7.51 -2.87
N GLN A 70 -19.67 -7.07 -3.80
CA GLN A 70 -19.49 -5.65 -4.10
C GLN A 70 -20.81 -5.01 -4.60
N LYS A 71 -21.56 -5.71 -5.46
CA LYS A 71 -22.88 -5.26 -5.90
C LYS A 71 -23.87 -5.16 -4.74
N LEU A 72 -23.90 -6.16 -3.85
CA LEU A 72 -24.71 -6.13 -2.62
C LEU A 72 -24.31 -4.96 -1.71
N ALA A 73 -23.01 -4.71 -1.53
CA ALA A 73 -22.50 -3.60 -0.72
C ALA A 73 -22.91 -2.24 -1.28
N GLN A 74 -22.93 -2.09 -2.61
CA GLN A 74 -23.41 -0.88 -3.28
C GLN A 74 -24.91 -0.67 -3.04
N LEU A 75 -25.72 -1.73 -3.12
CA LEU A 75 -27.15 -1.66 -2.82
C LEU A 75 -27.42 -1.38 -1.33
N ALA A 76 -26.68 -2.03 -0.43
CA ALA A 76 -26.81 -1.83 1.01
C ALA A 76 -26.43 -0.41 1.47
N LYS A 77 -25.57 0.29 0.74
CA LYS A 77 -25.17 1.69 1.01
C LYS A 77 -26.19 2.74 0.52
N LYS A 78 -27.12 2.39 -0.37
CA LYS A 78 -28.17 3.32 -0.83
C LYS A 78 -29.13 3.63 0.34
N ARG A 79 -29.33 4.91 0.64
CA ARG A 79 -30.13 5.40 1.78
C ARG A 79 -31.53 5.93 1.39
N SER A 80 -31.92 5.80 0.13
CA SER A 80 -33.15 6.40 -0.41
C SER A 80 -34.41 5.68 0.08
N LEU A 81 -35.45 6.44 0.43
CA LEU A 81 -36.77 5.95 0.86
C LEU A 81 -37.55 5.25 -0.27
N PHE A 82 -37.22 5.50 -1.54
CA PHE A 82 -38.03 5.10 -2.70
C PHE A 82 -37.30 4.20 -3.72
N ASP A 83 -36.00 3.94 -3.52
CA ASP A 83 -35.16 3.12 -4.41
C ASP A 83 -34.58 1.87 -3.71
N ASP A 84 -35.23 1.43 -2.64
CA ASP A 84 -34.84 0.20 -1.95
C ASP A 84 -35.46 -0.98 -2.71
N ASN A 85 -34.63 -1.79 -3.38
CA ASN A 85 -35.04 -3.03 -4.05
C ASN A 85 -34.79 -4.22 -3.10
N PRO A 86 -35.69 -4.53 -2.15
CA PRO A 86 -35.49 -5.60 -1.19
C PRO A 86 -35.39 -6.99 -1.84
N VAL A 87 -36.05 -7.18 -2.99
CA VAL A 87 -36.04 -8.44 -3.74
C VAL A 87 -34.63 -8.77 -4.26
N GLU A 88 -33.98 -7.81 -4.94
CA GLU A 88 -32.61 -8.00 -5.48
C GLU A 88 -31.58 -8.23 -4.36
N VAL A 89 -31.75 -7.54 -3.22
CA VAL A 89 -30.88 -7.69 -2.04
C VAL A 89 -31.04 -9.08 -1.42
N ASN A 90 -32.28 -9.56 -1.27
CA ASN A 90 -32.55 -10.89 -0.71
C ASN A 90 -32.05 -12.00 -1.64
N GLU A 91 -32.25 -11.88 -2.96
CA GLU A 91 -31.74 -12.82 -3.95
C GLU A 91 -30.20 -12.87 -3.95
N LEU A 92 -29.53 -11.71 -3.97
CA LEU A 92 -28.07 -11.65 -3.91
C LEU A 92 -27.53 -12.23 -2.60
N THR A 93 -28.19 -11.95 -1.47
CA THR A 93 -27.82 -12.52 -0.16
C THR A 93 -27.94 -14.04 -0.17
N PHE A 94 -29.01 -14.59 -0.76
CA PHE A 94 -29.20 -16.03 -0.89
C PHE A 94 -28.16 -16.68 -1.82
N ILE A 95 -27.87 -16.06 -2.96
CA ILE A 95 -26.85 -16.54 -3.91
C ILE A 95 -25.46 -16.55 -3.26
N ILE A 96 -25.09 -15.46 -2.57
CA ILE A 96 -23.79 -15.36 -1.89
C ILE A 96 -23.68 -16.41 -0.78
N LYS A 97 -24.75 -16.62 0.00
CA LYS A 97 -24.82 -17.68 1.02
C LYS A 97 -24.59 -19.06 0.39
N GLN A 98 -25.26 -19.35 -0.71
CA GLN A 98 -25.10 -20.63 -1.41
C GLN A 98 -23.67 -20.81 -1.95
N ASP A 99 -23.10 -19.77 -2.53
CA ASP A 99 -21.73 -19.79 -3.07
C ASP A 99 -20.70 -19.99 -1.96
N LEU A 100 -20.84 -19.31 -0.82
CA LEU A 100 -19.94 -19.47 0.33
C LEU A 100 -19.98 -20.90 0.90
N SER A 101 -21.16 -21.48 1.04
CA SER A 101 -21.33 -22.86 1.50
C SER A 101 -20.69 -23.87 0.54
N ARG A 102 -20.89 -23.70 -0.77
CA ARG A 102 -20.25 -24.55 -1.80
C ARG A 102 -18.73 -24.42 -1.78
N LEU A 103 -18.20 -23.20 -1.75
CA LEU A 103 -16.76 -22.94 -1.70
C LEU A 103 -16.11 -23.55 -0.45
N ASN A 104 -16.81 -23.53 0.69
CA ASN A 104 -16.33 -24.17 1.91
C ASN A 104 -16.29 -25.70 1.81
N GLU A 105 -17.22 -26.31 1.09
CA GLU A 105 -17.18 -27.75 0.79
C GLU A 105 -16.03 -28.09 -0.19
N ASP A 106 -15.84 -27.27 -1.23
CA ASP A 106 -14.77 -27.47 -2.20
C ASP A 106 -13.37 -27.35 -1.58
N ILE A 107 -13.17 -26.40 -0.65
CA ILE A 107 -11.91 -26.27 0.10
C ILE A 107 -11.67 -27.51 0.98
N ARG A 108 -12.71 -28.06 1.62
CA ARG A 108 -12.59 -29.29 2.42
C ARG A 108 -12.21 -30.49 1.54
N ASN A 109 -12.83 -30.61 0.37
CA ASN A 109 -12.49 -31.64 -0.61
C ASN A 109 -11.05 -31.50 -1.11
N LEU A 110 -10.60 -30.27 -1.36
CA LEU A 110 -9.23 -29.96 -1.77
C LEU A 110 -8.20 -30.28 -0.67
N GLN A 111 -8.53 -30.00 0.59
CA GLN A 111 -7.70 -30.34 1.75
C GLN A 111 -7.58 -31.86 1.95
N ALA A 112 -8.69 -32.59 1.79
CA ALA A 112 -8.68 -34.05 1.82
C ALA A 112 -7.84 -34.65 0.67
N LEU A 113 -7.93 -34.07 -0.52
CA LEU A 113 -7.12 -34.46 -1.68
C LEU A 113 -5.63 -34.17 -1.47
N SER A 114 -5.29 -33.03 -0.87
CA SER A 114 -3.90 -32.70 -0.49
C SER A 114 -3.34 -33.69 0.53
N LYS A 115 -4.12 -34.09 1.55
CA LYS A 115 -3.70 -35.08 2.55
C LYS A 115 -3.50 -36.48 1.95
N ARG A 116 -4.29 -36.84 0.93
CA ARG A 116 -4.17 -38.14 0.22
C ARG A 116 -2.97 -38.19 -0.72
N LEU A 117 -2.67 -37.11 -1.44
CA LEU A 117 -1.58 -37.07 -2.44
C LEU A 117 -0.19 -36.96 -1.80
N HIS A 118 -0.06 -36.22 -0.70
CA HIS A 118 1.23 -36.00 -0.04
C HIS A 118 1.16 -36.30 1.47
N PRO A 119 1.21 -37.58 1.87
CA PRO A 119 1.24 -37.98 3.28
C PRO A 119 2.62 -37.77 3.96
N LYS A 120 3.67 -37.44 3.18
CA LYS A 120 5.03 -37.13 3.65
C LYS A 120 5.40 -35.68 3.30
N PRO A 121 6.36 -35.06 4.01
CA PRO A 121 6.80 -33.69 3.73
C PRO A 121 7.60 -33.65 2.43
N ASP A 122 6.91 -33.41 1.32
CA ASP A 122 7.49 -33.15 0.00
C ASP A 122 7.27 -31.67 -0.39
N GLN A 123 8.15 -31.10 -1.21
CA GLN A 123 8.08 -29.70 -1.67
C GLN A 123 6.75 -29.35 -2.36
N GLU A 124 6.16 -30.30 -3.10
CA GLU A 124 4.84 -30.14 -3.72
C GLU A 124 3.71 -30.11 -2.68
N GLY A 125 3.86 -30.87 -1.59
CA GLY A 125 2.94 -30.85 -0.45
C GLY A 125 2.96 -29.51 0.28
N GLU A 126 4.13 -28.87 0.41
CA GLU A 126 4.25 -27.53 1.00
C GLU A 126 3.62 -26.45 0.11
N ASN A 127 3.86 -26.50 -1.20
CA ASN A 127 3.22 -25.57 -2.14
C ASN A 127 1.69 -25.70 -2.13
N ASN A 128 1.17 -26.94 -2.13
CA ASN A 128 -0.26 -27.20 -2.06
C ASN A 128 -0.87 -26.70 -0.74
N LYS A 129 -0.15 -26.83 0.39
CA LYS A 129 -0.56 -26.27 1.69
C LYS A 129 -0.62 -24.75 1.67
N ASN A 130 0.38 -24.08 1.08
CA ASN A 130 0.38 -22.62 0.96
C ASN A 130 -0.78 -22.11 0.11
N ILE A 131 -1.11 -22.82 -0.98
CA ILE A 131 -2.27 -22.50 -1.82
C ILE A 131 -3.58 -22.68 -1.04
N LEU A 132 -3.71 -23.74 -0.24
CA LEU A 132 -4.86 -23.94 0.64
C LEU A 132 -5.03 -22.81 1.65
N LEU A 133 -3.95 -22.38 2.31
CA LEU A 133 -3.97 -21.29 3.28
C LEU A 133 -4.40 -19.97 2.62
N LEU A 134 -3.89 -19.68 1.42
CA LEU A 134 -4.28 -18.50 0.67
C LEU A 134 -5.77 -18.51 0.28
N LEU A 135 -6.29 -19.66 -0.16
CA LEU A 135 -7.71 -19.81 -0.52
C LEU A 135 -8.62 -19.71 0.70
N GLN A 136 -8.24 -20.31 1.83
CA GLN A 136 -8.95 -20.21 3.10
C GLN A 136 -8.98 -18.76 3.62
N GLY A 137 -7.83 -18.07 3.59
CA GLY A 137 -7.75 -16.66 3.97
C GLY A 137 -8.67 -15.79 3.11
N LYS A 138 -8.62 -15.95 1.78
CA LYS A 138 -9.49 -15.22 0.85
C LYS A 138 -10.98 -15.51 1.08
N LEU A 139 -11.36 -16.76 1.37
CA LEU A 139 -12.75 -17.09 1.69
C LEU A 139 -13.18 -16.47 3.02
N GLY A 140 -12.28 -16.46 4.01
CA GLY A 140 -12.48 -15.75 5.29
C GLY A 140 -12.72 -14.25 5.09
N ASP A 141 -11.91 -13.60 4.25
CA ASP A 141 -12.05 -12.17 3.94
C ASP A 141 -13.39 -11.85 3.23
N VAL A 142 -13.80 -12.67 2.25
CA VAL A 142 -15.11 -12.51 1.59
C VAL A 142 -16.23 -12.67 2.60
N GLY A 143 -16.08 -13.61 3.54
CA GLY A 143 -17.02 -13.85 4.61
C GLY A 143 -17.17 -12.69 5.59
N ALA A 144 -16.05 -12.15 6.07
CA ALA A 144 -16.02 -10.98 6.95
C ALA A 144 -16.68 -9.76 6.27
N ASN A 145 -16.31 -9.49 5.01
CA ASN A 145 -16.93 -8.42 4.23
C ASN A 145 -18.44 -8.62 4.03
N PHE A 146 -18.90 -9.87 3.86
CA PHE A 146 -20.32 -10.18 3.75
C PHE A 146 -21.07 -9.90 5.05
N LYS A 147 -20.50 -10.29 6.19
CA LYS A 147 -21.04 -9.96 7.51
C LYS A 147 -21.16 -8.44 7.70
N ASP A 148 -20.12 -7.69 7.40
CA ASP A 148 -20.12 -6.22 7.55
C ASP A 148 -21.21 -5.55 6.70
N VAL A 149 -21.41 -6.04 5.46
CA VAL A 149 -22.46 -5.55 4.57
C VAL A 149 -23.85 -5.85 5.12
N LEU A 150 -24.08 -7.04 5.68
CA LEU A 150 -25.35 -7.39 6.33
C LEU A 150 -25.60 -6.55 7.58
N GLU A 151 -24.59 -6.29 8.41
CA GLU A 151 -24.73 -5.42 9.59
C GLU A 151 -25.05 -3.97 9.22
N ILE A 152 -24.40 -3.42 8.18
CA ILE A 152 -24.72 -2.10 7.64
C ILE A 152 -26.17 -2.08 7.15
N ARG A 153 -26.63 -3.13 6.49
CA ARG A 153 -28.01 -3.24 6.01
C ARG A 153 -29.00 -3.30 7.17
N THR A 154 -28.75 -4.10 8.21
CA THR A 154 -29.58 -4.16 9.42
C THR A 154 -29.72 -2.77 10.05
N LYS A 155 -28.61 -2.05 10.21
CA LYS A 155 -28.62 -0.67 10.72
C LYS A 155 -29.43 0.27 9.83
N ASN A 156 -29.32 0.15 8.51
CA ASN A 156 -30.07 0.98 7.57
C ASN A 156 -31.58 0.69 7.60
N ILE A 157 -31.99 -0.58 7.69
CA ILE A 157 -33.40 -0.97 7.82
C ILE A 157 -33.97 -0.48 9.16
N GLN A 158 -33.24 -0.63 10.26
CA GLN A 158 -33.65 -0.15 11.58
C GLN A 158 -33.75 1.38 11.65
N ALA A 159 -32.80 2.09 11.04
CA ALA A 159 -32.85 3.54 10.93
C ALA A 159 -34.02 4.00 10.03
N SER A 160 -34.34 3.27 8.97
CA SER A 160 -35.53 3.57 8.17
C SER A 160 -36.82 3.29 8.94
N ARG A 161 -36.88 2.19 9.70
CA ARG A 161 -38.04 1.82 10.53
C ARG A 161 -38.33 2.90 11.57
N SER A 162 -37.33 3.31 12.35
CA SER A 162 -37.48 4.38 13.36
C SER A 162 -37.92 5.72 12.75
N ARG A 163 -37.41 6.08 11.57
CA ARG A 163 -37.89 7.27 10.84
C ARG A 163 -39.34 7.14 10.38
N THR A 164 -39.75 5.96 9.90
CA THR A 164 -41.14 5.71 9.51
C THR A 164 -42.06 5.70 10.72
N GLU A 165 -41.67 5.09 11.84
CA GLU A 165 -42.42 5.12 13.11
C GLU A 165 -42.55 6.54 13.65
N ALA A 166 -41.48 7.35 13.59
CA ALA A 166 -41.52 8.77 13.94
C ALA A 166 -42.43 9.58 13.01
N PHE A 167 -42.45 9.27 11.70
CA PHE A 167 -43.35 9.93 10.76
C PHE A 167 -44.81 9.54 11.00
N VAL A 168 -45.12 8.26 11.15
CA VAL A 168 -46.49 7.75 11.40
C VAL A 168 -47.02 8.28 12.73
N SER A 169 -46.20 8.32 13.78
CA SER A 169 -46.60 8.90 15.07
C SER A 169 -46.82 10.42 14.99
N ASN A 170 -46.00 11.15 14.22
CA ASN A 170 -46.16 12.60 14.06
C ASN A 170 -47.38 12.96 13.20
N VAL A 171 -47.70 12.16 12.18
CA VAL A 171 -48.95 12.28 11.40
C VAL A 171 -50.17 11.97 12.27
N GLY A 172 -50.09 10.93 13.13
CA GLY A 172 -51.11 10.64 14.13
C GLY A 172 -51.34 11.78 15.13
N GLN A 173 -50.26 12.45 15.56
CA GLN A 173 -50.35 13.63 16.43
C GLN A 173 -50.93 14.85 15.69
N HIS A 174 -50.54 15.12 14.44
CA HIS A 174 -51.13 16.22 13.66
C HIS A 174 -52.61 16.00 13.34
N ALA A 175 -53.05 14.76 13.11
CA ALA A 175 -54.47 14.44 13.00
C ALA A 175 -55.25 14.72 14.30
N GLN A 176 -54.64 14.47 15.47
CA GLN A 176 -55.23 14.83 16.76
C GLN A 176 -55.24 16.34 17.04
N PHE A 177 -54.19 17.07 16.66
CA PHE A 177 -54.11 18.53 16.81
C PHE A 177 -55.09 19.28 15.89
N ALA A 178 -55.30 18.80 14.66
CA ALA A 178 -56.28 19.39 13.74
C ALA A 178 -57.73 19.22 14.22
N ALA A 179 -58.04 18.12 14.93
CA ALA A 179 -59.35 17.90 15.55
C ALA A 179 -59.62 18.83 16.75
N LEU A 180 -58.58 19.26 17.47
CA LEU A 180 -58.68 20.14 18.64
C LEU A 180 -58.76 21.64 18.28
N GLN A 181 -58.33 22.02 17.07
CA GLN A 181 -58.26 23.43 16.65
C GLN A 181 -59.56 23.98 16.04
N GLN A 182 -60.58 23.14 15.79
CA GLN A 182 -61.88 23.59 15.29
C GLN A 182 -62.82 24.20 16.36
N GLN A 183 -62.44 24.22 17.64
CA GLN A 183 -63.32 24.69 18.72
C GLN A 183 -63.03 26.08 19.31
N SER A 184 -62.15 26.91 18.74
CA SER A 184 -62.00 28.28 19.26
C SER A 184 -61.76 29.37 18.21
N ALA A 185 -62.86 30.10 17.98
CA ALA A 185 -62.97 31.53 17.68
C ALA A 185 -62.50 32.09 16.32
N SER A 186 -63.47 32.64 15.58
CA SER A 186 -63.30 33.90 14.83
C SER A 186 -64.66 34.61 14.64
N PRO A 187 -64.85 35.82 15.22
CA PRO A 187 -66.10 36.58 15.14
C PRO A 187 -65.97 37.68 14.08
N LEU A 188 -66.29 37.41 12.82
CA LEU A 188 -66.35 38.50 11.83
C LEU A 188 -67.15 38.17 10.56
N TYR A 189 -68.43 37.82 10.68
CA TYR A 189 -69.39 38.03 9.58
C TYR A 189 -70.79 38.23 10.19
N GLY A 190 -71.24 39.49 10.18
CA GLY A 190 -72.62 39.84 10.46
C GLY A 190 -73.27 40.39 9.20
N THR A 191 -74.37 39.76 8.75
CA THR A 191 -75.35 40.39 7.84
C THR A 191 -76.77 40.00 8.26
N PRO A 192 -77.77 40.89 8.12
CA PRO A 192 -79.09 40.72 8.71
C PRO A 192 -80.13 40.05 7.78
N LYS A 193 -81.22 39.62 8.43
CA LYS A 193 -82.38 38.83 7.96
C LYS A 193 -83.29 39.52 6.92
N GLY A 194 -83.90 38.69 6.06
CA GLY A 194 -85.15 38.93 5.33
C GLY A 194 -85.76 37.60 4.80
N THR A 195 -87.05 37.36 5.04
CA THR A 195 -87.88 36.14 4.83
C THR A 195 -88.92 36.32 3.70
N PRO A 196 -89.80 35.35 3.33
CA PRO A 196 -89.63 33.95 2.89
C PRO A 196 -90.46 33.58 1.61
N SER A 197 -90.48 32.28 1.24
CA SER A 197 -91.42 31.49 0.38
C SER A 197 -90.86 30.86 -0.93
N PRO A 198 -91.39 29.70 -1.40
CA PRO A 198 -90.65 28.44 -1.31
C PRO A 198 -90.54 27.65 -2.65
N GLY A 199 -89.53 26.79 -2.76
CA GLY A 199 -89.44 25.83 -3.87
C GLY A 199 -88.10 25.11 -3.99
N ASN A 200 -88.09 23.87 -3.48
CA ASN A 200 -87.20 22.74 -3.76
C ASN A 200 -85.73 22.74 -3.28
N ASP A 201 -85.55 21.91 -2.25
CA ASP A 201 -84.53 20.86 -2.09
C ASP A 201 -83.07 21.26 -1.84
N LEU A 202 -82.95 21.76 -0.61
CA LEU A 202 -81.80 21.72 0.28
C LEU A 202 -81.19 20.30 0.41
N ILE A 203 -79.94 20.14 -0.06
CA ILE A 203 -79.07 19.06 0.42
C ILE A 203 -78.72 19.39 1.89
N SER A 204 -79.49 18.82 2.81
CA SER A 204 -79.19 18.80 4.24
C SER A 204 -77.99 17.90 4.49
N LEU A 205 -76.84 18.51 4.77
CA LEU A 205 -75.71 17.88 5.44
C LEU A 205 -76.10 17.58 6.89
N THR A 206 -76.75 16.44 7.10
CA THR A 206 -76.86 15.79 8.40
C THR A 206 -75.67 14.84 8.53
N PRO A 207 -74.86 14.89 9.60
CA PRO A 207 -73.68 14.04 9.71
C PRO A 207 -74.12 12.62 10.08
N MET A 208 -74.11 11.70 9.12
CA MET A 208 -73.90 10.28 9.37
C MET A 208 -72.47 9.93 8.99
N VAL A 209 -71.51 10.44 9.76
CA VAL A 209 -70.09 10.10 9.63
C VAL A 209 -69.65 9.49 10.96
N GLY A 210 -70.05 8.24 11.17
CA GLY A 210 -69.63 7.43 12.32
C GLY A 210 -68.99 6.13 11.87
N ASP A 211 -69.68 5.40 10.98
CA ASP A 211 -69.25 4.03 10.66
C ASP A 211 -68.36 3.91 9.41
N GLN A 212 -68.48 4.82 8.44
CA GLN A 212 -67.68 4.72 7.21
C GLN A 212 -66.25 5.24 7.38
N GLN A 213 -66.01 6.15 8.34
CA GLN A 213 -64.68 6.69 8.64
C GLN A 213 -63.88 5.75 9.54
N MET A 214 -64.54 5.00 10.44
CA MET A 214 -63.90 3.98 11.28
C MET A 214 -63.46 2.76 10.44
N GLN A 215 -64.24 2.40 9.41
CA GLN A 215 -63.87 1.31 8.50
C GLN A 215 -62.71 1.70 7.57
N LEU A 216 -62.63 2.97 7.14
CA LEU A 216 -61.50 3.48 6.36
C LEU A 216 -60.23 3.59 7.22
N GLN A 217 -60.36 4.01 8.48
CA GLN A 217 -59.23 4.12 9.42
C GLN A 217 -58.67 2.74 9.80
N MET A 218 -59.51 1.71 9.94
CA MET A 218 -59.04 0.33 10.12
C MET A 218 -58.41 -0.27 8.85
N MET A 219 -58.83 0.14 7.64
CA MET A 219 -58.15 -0.26 6.40
C MET A 219 -56.81 0.45 6.20
N GLU A 220 -56.66 1.71 6.66
CA GLU A 220 -55.41 2.46 6.60
C GLU A 220 -54.37 1.95 7.62
N GLU A 221 -54.80 1.54 8.83
CA GLU A 221 -53.92 0.89 9.82
C GLU A 221 -53.38 -0.48 9.35
N GLY A 222 -54.16 -1.22 8.55
CA GLY A 222 -53.74 -2.52 8.01
C GLY A 222 -52.57 -2.44 7.02
N GLY A 223 -52.52 -1.37 6.20
CA GLY A 223 -51.45 -1.14 5.22
C GLY A 223 -50.10 -0.81 5.87
N SER A 224 -50.09 0.08 6.86
CA SER A 224 -48.89 0.46 7.61
C SER A 224 -48.35 -0.68 8.48
N ASN A 225 -49.23 -1.49 9.09
CA ASN A 225 -48.83 -2.65 9.88
C ASN A 225 -48.19 -3.75 9.03
N SER A 226 -48.70 -3.98 7.81
CA SER A 226 -48.13 -4.99 6.90
C SER A 226 -46.68 -4.65 6.49
N TYR A 227 -46.38 -3.37 6.27
CA TYR A 227 -45.05 -2.89 5.89
C TYR A 227 -44.03 -3.01 7.04
N ILE A 228 -44.43 -2.68 8.26
CA ILE A 228 -43.59 -2.82 9.45
C ILE A 228 -43.32 -4.30 9.74
N GLN A 229 -44.33 -5.16 9.57
CA GLN A 229 -44.21 -6.61 9.77
C GLN A 229 -43.28 -7.28 8.75
N GLN A 230 -43.39 -6.95 7.45
CA GLN A 230 -42.50 -7.46 6.41
C GLN A 230 -41.03 -7.07 6.66
N ARG A 231 -40.78 -5.86 7.17
CA ARG A 231 -39.43 -5.41 7.54
C ARG A 231 -38.90 -6.08 8.81
N GLY A 232 -39.77 -6.39 9.78
CA GLY A 232 -39.41 -7.18 10.96
C GLY A 232 -38.96 -8.59 10.57
N GLN A 233 -39.71 -9.27 9.69
CA GLN A 233 -39.34 -10.59 9.16
C GLN A 233 -38.02 -10.57 8.38
N ALA A 234 -37.74 -9.49 7.64
CA ALA A 234 -36.47 -9.34 6.91
C ALA A 234 -35.27 -9.18 7.86
N ILE A 235 -35.41 -8.48 8.99
CA ILE A 235 -34.34 -8.34 9.99
C ILE A 235 -34.05 -9.70 10.64
N GLU A 236 -35.09 -10.43 11.05
CA GLU A 236 -34.96 -11.75 11.67
C GLU A 236 -34.28 -12.77 10.73
N ALA A 237 -34.62 -12.73 9.44
CA ALA A 237 -33.97 -13.56 8.42
C ALA A 237 -32.48 -13.20 8.21
N ILE A 238 -32.11 -11.91 8.30
CA ILE A 238 -30.72 -11.46 8.22
C ILE A 238 -29.93 -11.89 9.46
N GLU A 239 -30.49 -11.74 10.66
CA GLU A 239 -29.86 -12.17 11.92
C GLU A 239 -29.62 -13.68 11.95
N SER A 240 -30.59 -14.47 11.50
CA SER A 240 -30.43 -15.92 11.31
C SER A 240 -29.27 -16.23 10.35
N THR A 241 -29.18 -15.50 9.24
CA THR A 241 -28.09 -15.67 8.26
C THR A 241 -26.72 -15.31 8.85
N ILE A 242 -26.63 -14.25 9.67
CA ILE A 242 -25.39 -13.86 10.37
C ILE A 242 -24.96 -14.95 11.36
N ASN A 243 -25.90 -15.55 12.09
CA ASN A 243 -25.61 -16.62 13.04
C ASN A 243 -25.13 -17.90 12.35
N GLU A 244 -25.77 -18.31 11.24
CA GLU A 244 -25.34 -19.47 10.45
C GLU A 244 -23.95 -19.25 9.83
N LEU A 245 -23.68 -18.05 9.31
CA LEU A 245 -22.36 -17.68 8.79
C LEU A 245 -21.30 -17.69 9.90
N GLY A 246 -21.65 -17.24 11.10
CA GLY A 246 -20.77 -17.31 12.27
C GLY A 246 -20.30 -18.73 12.57
N SER A 247 -21.16 -19.74 12.39
CA SER A 247 -20.80 -21.16 12.53
C SER A 247 -19.82 -21.62 11.43
N ILE A 248 -20.04 -21.21 10.17
CA ILE A 248 -19.15 -21.51 9.04
C ILE A 248 -17.78 -20.85 9.24
N PHE A 249 -17.74 -19.61 9.74
CA PHE A 249 -16.48 -18.89 10.03
C PHE A 249 -15.74 -19.44 11.24
N GLY A 250 -16.45 -19.88 12.28
CA GLY A 250 -15.84 -20.56 13.42
C GLY A 250 -15.10 -21.82 13.00
N GLN A 251 -15.68 -22.59 12.06
CA GLN A 251 -15.03 -23.78 11.50
C GLN A 251 -13.80 -23.44 10.65
N LEU A 252 -13.86 -22.39 9.84
CA LEU A 252 -12.70 -21.92 9.06
C LEU A 252 -11.59 -21.37 9.95
N ALA A 253 -11.93 -20.60 10.99
CA ALA A 253 -10.97 -20.04 11.94
C ALA A 253 -10.26 -21.15 12.75
N ALA A 254 -10.99 -22.18 13.19
CA ALA A 254 -10.40 -23.34 13.84
C ALA A 254 -9.42 -24.08 12.91
N MET A 255 -9.78 -24.24 11.63
CA MET A 255 -8.94 -24.90 10.62
C MET A 255 -7.67 -24.11 10.30
N VAL A 256 -7.75 -22.78 10.22
CA VAL A 256 -6.59 -21.89 10.00
C VAL A 256 -5.71 -21.82 11.24
N SER A 257 -6.29 -21.83 12.43
CA SER A 257 -5.56 -21.83 13.71
C SER A 257 -4.77 -23.12 13.94
N GLU A 258 -5.39 -24.28 13.71
CA GLU A 258 -4.75 -25.61 13.84
C GLU A 258 -3.54 -25.74 12.89
N GLN A 259 -3.59 -25.08 11.73
CA GLN A 259 -2.51 -25.10 10.75
C GLN A 259 -1.47 -23.99 10.96
N SER A 260 -1.82 -22.89 11.63
CA SER A 260 -0.89 -21.80 11.98
C SER A 260 0.05 -22.17 13.14
N GLU A 261 -0.38 -23.03 14.08
CA GLU A 261 0.50 -23.58 15.12
C GLU A 261 1.63 -24.45 14.56
N MET A 262 1.49 -25.01 13.35
CA MET A 262 2.54 -25.77 12.67
C MET A 262 3.58 -24.86 11.98
N ILE A 263 3.22 -23.59 11.69
CA ILE A 263 4.13 -22.59 11.09
C ILE A 263 5.14 -22.08 12.13
N GLN A 264 4.80 -22.07 13.42
CA GLN A 264 5.77 -21.76 14.49
C GLN A 264 6.90 -22.80 14.61
N ARG A 265 6.73 -24.01 14.05
CA ARG A 265 7.81 -25.01 13.97
C ARG A 265 8.73 -24.82 12.77
N ILE A 266 8.41 -23.92 11.83
CA ILE A 266 9.29 -23.58 10.70
C ILE A 266 10.34 -22.57 11.14
N ASP A 267 10.02 -21.65 12.06
CA ASP A 267 11.03 -20.76 12.66
C ASP A 267 12.12 -21.54 13.41
N ALA A 268 11.77 -22.68 14.03
CA ALA A 268 12.73 -23.58 14.68
C ALA A 268 13.68 -24.28 13.67
N ASN A 269 13.23 -24.57 12.44
CA ASN A 269 14.08 -25.14 11.40
C ASN A 269 15.03 -24.11 10.76
N THR A 270 14.67 -22.83 10.74
CA THR A 270 15.59 -21.76 10.33
C THR A 270 16.71 -21.57 11.36
N GLU A 271 16.43 -21.78 12.65
CA GLU A 271 17.44 -21.79 13.71
C GLU A 271 18.43 -22.97 13.53
N ASP A 272 17.93 -24.17 13.24
CA ASP A 272 18.78 -25.34 12.93
C ASP A 272 19.65 -25.14 11.66
N VAL A 273 19.17 -24.36 10.67
CA VAL A 273 19.97 -24.02 9.48
C VAL A 273 21.06 -23.00 9.83
N VAL A 274 20.76 -22.02 10.69
CA VAL A 274 21.76 -21.04 11.18
C VAL A 274 22.86 -21.75 11.98
N ASP A 275 22.50 -22.66 12.88
CA ASP A 275 23.45 -23.45 13.68
C ASP A 275 24.36 -24.34 12.80
N ASN A 276 23.81 -24.93 11.75
CA ASN A 276 24.59 -25.73 10.80
C ASN A 276 25.53 -24.87 9.93
N VAL A 277 25.11 -23.65 9.58
CA VAL A 277 25.94 -22.68 8.83
C VAL A 277 27.08 -22.15 9.70
N GLU A 278 26.82 -21.84 10.98
CA GLU A 278 27.86 -21.45 11.94
C GLU A 278 28.85 -22.61 12.20
N GLY A 279 28.35 -23.85 12.30
CA GLY A 279 29.17 -25.06 12.39
C GLY A 279 30.10 -25.23 11.18
N ALA A 280 29.58 -25.02 9.97
CA ALA A 280 30.36 -25.08 8.73
C ALA A 280 31.41 -23.95 8.65
N GLN A 281 31.07 -22.74 9.08
CA GLN A 281 32.01 -21.61 9.14
C GLN A 281 33.15 -21.89 10.13
N LYS A 282 32.86 -22.53 11.26
CA LYS A 282 33.86 -22.89 12.28
C LYS A 282 34.84 -23.95 11.75
N GLU A 283 34.38 -24.92 10.99
CA GLU A 283 35.23 -25.92 10.34
C GLU A 283 36.06 -25.32 9.19
N LEU A 284 35.51 -24.37 8.43
CA LEU A 284 36.25 -23.62 7.42
C LEU A 284 37.36 -22.75 8.03
N LEU A 285 37.12 -22.12 9.18
CA LEU A 285 38.13 -21.36 9.92
C LEU A 285 39.23 -22.26 10.49
N LYS A 286 38.90 -23.47 10.97
CA LYS A 286 39.91 -24.47 11.36
C LYS A 286 40.75 -24.90 10.16
N TYR A 287 40.12 -25.18 9.02
CA TYR A 287 40.84 -25.54 7.80
C TYR A 287 41.77 -24.40 7.35
N TRP A 288 41.29 -23.16 7.37
CA TRP A 288 42.09 -21.97 7.05
C TRP A 288 43.28 -21.80 8.00
N SER A 289 43.10 -21.99 9.31
CA SER A 289 44.20 -21.96 10.28
C SER A 289 45.22 -23.08 10.09
N SER A 290 44.78 -24.27 9.64
CA SER A 290 45.66 -25.39 9.33
C SER A 290 46.48 -25.16 8.06
N VAL A 291 45.91 -24.43 7.09
CA VAL A 291 46.55 -24.07 5.82
C VAL A 291 47.52 -22.90 6.00
N SER A 292 47.18 -21.91 6.83
CA SER A 292 48.05 -20.77 7.16
C SER A 292 49.21 -21.15 8.10
N GLY A 293 49.06 -22.24 8.87
CA GLY A 293 50.10 -22.77 9.76
C GLY A 293 51.25 -23.48 9.04
N ASN A 294 51.10 -23.81 7.75
CA ASN A 294 52.09 -24.57 7.00
C ASN A 294 53.18 -23.65 6.42
N ARG A 295 54.06 -23.16 7.30
CA ARG A 295 55.17 -22.21 7.00
C ARG A 295 56.06 -22.66 5.85
N TRP A 296 56.13 -23.97 5.57
CA TRP A 296 56.92 -24.54 4.48
C TRP A 296 56.26 -24.36 3.08
N LEU A 297 54.94 -24.28 3.01
CA LEU A 297 54.21 -24.04 1.76
C LEU A 297 54.36 -22.57 1.31
N ILE A 298 54.31 -21.66 2.28
CA ILE A 298 54.58 -20.22 2.08
C ILE A 298 56.03 -20.01 1.63
N ALA A 299 57.00 -20.68 2.25
CA ALA A 299 58.40 -20.61 1.85
C ALA A 299 58.65 -21.10 0.41
N LYS A 300 57.93 -22.14 -0.03
CA LYS A 300 58.01 -22.63 -1.42
C LYS A 300 57.40 -21.67 -2.42
N MET A 301 56.27 -21.02 -2.11
CA MET A 301 55.70 -19.98 -2.96
C MET A 301 56.62 -18.76 -3.09
N PHE A 302 57.24 -18.33 -2.00
CA PHE A 302 58.20 -17.21 -2.01
C PHE A 302 59.53 -17.56 -2.70
N GLY A 303 59.98 -18.82 -2.61
CA GLY A 303 61.18 -19.30 -3.31
C GLY A 303 61.03 -19.29 -4.83
N VAL A 304 59.83 -19.59 -5.37
CA VAL A 304 59.55 -19.54 -6.81
C VAL A 304 59.46 -18.10 -7.33
N LEU A 305 58.96 -17.17 -6.53
CA LEU A 305 58.89 -15.74 -6.86
C LEU A 305 60.24 -15.01 -6.81
N SER A 306 61.23 -15.54 -6.09
CA SER A 306 62.55 -14.92 -5.95
C SER A 306 63.48 -15.12 -7.17
N PHE A 307 63.11 -16.00 -8.12
CA PHE A 307 63.92 -16.32 -9.30
C PHE A 307 63.44 -15.68 -10.62
N PHE A 308 62.45 -14.78 -10.58
CA PHE A 308 62.00 -14.01 -11.74
C PHE A 308 62.38 -12.53 -11.59
N PRO A 309 63.48 -12.03 -12.18
CA PRO A 309 63.73 -10.60 -12.25
C PRO A 309 62.92 -10.03 -13.42
N ILE A 310 61.68 -9.65 -13.18
CA ILE A 310 60.91 -8.85 -14.15
C ILE A 310 61.10 -7.38 -13.78
N SER A 311 61.94 -6.71 -14.56
CA SER A 311 62.04 -5.26 -14.62
C SER A 311 60.67 -4.66 -14.92
N TYR A 312 60.10 -3.93 -13.97
CA TYR A 312 59.08 -2.91 -14.25
C TYR A 312 59.57 -1.55 -13.76
N PRO A 313 59.33 -0.48 -14.53
CA PRO A 313 59.85 0.85 -14.24
C PRO A 313 59.15 1.46 -13.02
N LYS A 314 59.93 2.17 -12.22
CA LYS A 314 59.46 3.02 -11.13
C LYS A 314 58.44 4.03 -11.66
N SER A 315 57.17 3.85 -11.30
CA SER A 315 56.19 4.93 -11.25
C SER A 315 55.72 5.06 -9.81
N SER A 316 55.98 6.22 -9.23
CA SER A 316 55.61 6.58 -7.87
C SER A 316 54.09 6.72 -7.78
N PHE A 317 53.39 5.66 -7.38
CA PHE A 317 52.05 5.81 -6.82
C PHE A 317 52.19 6.14 -5.34
N LEU A 318 52.13 7.44 -5.06
CA LEU A 318 51.79 7.97 -3.75
C LEU A 318 50.43 7.37 -3.35
N CYS A 319 50.46 6.38 -2.45
CA CYS A 319 49.30 5.92 -1.73
C CYS A 319 48.76 7.11 -0.90
N HIS A 320 47.80 7.84 -1.46
CA HIS A 320 46.98 8.74 -0.68
C HIS A 320 46.03 7.86 0.12
N SER A 321 46.26 7.77 1.42
CA SER A 321 45.29 7.27 2.37
C SER A 321 44.06 8.18 2.32
N VAL A 322 43.07 7.82 1.52
CA VAL A 322 41.75 8.44 1.57
C VAL A 322 41.07 7.90 2.82
N SER A 323 41.02 8.70 3.87
CA SER A 323 40.16 8.43 5.02
C SER A 323 38.71 8.27 4.52
N PRO A 324 37.91 7.32 5.03
CA PRO A 324 36.51 7.18 4.63
C PRO A 324 35.81 8.50 4.90
N LYS A 325 35.29 9.11 3.83
CA LYS A 325 34.68 10.45 3.92
C LYS A 325 33.25 10.20 4.32
N MET A 326 32.90 10.50 5.58
CA MET A 326 31.51 10.33 6.00
C MET A 326 30.59 11.13 5.06
N PRO A 327 29.49 10.53 4.59
CA PRO A 327 28.56 11.20 3.69
C PRO A 327 28.01 12.47 4.37
N PRO A 328 27.75 13.53 3.59
CA PRO A 328 27.24 14.79 4.14
C PRO A 328 25.86 14.58 4.78
N SER A 329 25.67 15.15 5.97
CA SER A 329 24.41 15.07 6.71
C SER A 329 23.37 16.11 6.24
N THR A 330 23.83 17.20 5.63
CA THR A 330 23.00 18.29 5.09
C THR A 330 23.56 18.79 3.75
N PHE A 331 22.69 19.41 2.95
CA PHE A 331 23.02 20.11 1.71
C PHE A 331 22.49 21.54 1.75
N THR A 332 23.13 22.46 1.04
CA THR A 332 22.70 23.86 0.97
C THR A 332 21.86 24.10 -0.29
N LEU A 333 20.66 24.63 -0.12
CA LEU A 333 19.76 25.03 -1.20
C LEU A 333 20.20 26.38 -1.82
N ASN A 334 19.69 26.71 -3.01
CA ASN A 334 20.02 27.97 -3.70
C ASN A 334 19.58 29.25 -2.97
N ASN A 335 18.69 29.13 -1.99
CA ASN A 335 18.24 30.22 -1.12
C ASN A 335 19.00 30.26 0.22
N GLY A 336 20.05 29.45 0.39
CA GLY A 336 20.90 29.40 1.57
C GLY A 336 20.37 28.54 2.73
N LEU A 337 19.18 27.95 2.60
CA LEU A 337 18.65 27.03 3.61
C LEU A 337 19.33 25.67 3.54
N GLU A 338 19.50 25.03 4.69
CA GLU A 338 20.04 23.66 4.76
C GLU A 338 18.92 22.63 4.72
N ILE A 339 19.05 21.64 3.84
CA ILE A 339 18.17 20.49 3.74
C ILE A 339 18.92 19.24 4.23
N PRO A 340 18.32 18.43 5.14
CA PRO A 340 18.91 17.15 5.53
C PRO A 340 19.12 16.20 4.34
N ALA A 341 20.18 15.41 4.36
CA ALA A 341 20.49 14.44 3.32
C ALA A 341 19.52 13.25 3.30
N VAL A 342 18.98 12.87 4.46
CA VAL A 342 18.01 11.78 4.61
C VAL A 342 16.73 12.31 5.24
N GLY A 343 15.59 11.88 4.70
CA GLY A 343 14.28 12.17 5.27
C GLY A 343 13.33 10.97 5.26
N LEU A 344 12.27 11.10 6.05
CA LEU A 344 11.21 10.10 6.12
C LEU A 344 10.09 10.43 5.13
N GLY A 345 9.85 9.53 4.18
CA GLY A 345 8.66 9.58 3.32
C GLY A 345 7.43 9.03 4.04
N THR A 346 6.25 9.62 3.80
CA THR A 346 5.00 9.24 4.50
C THR A 346 3.95 8.56 3.60
N TRP A 347 4.31 8.25 2.35
CA TRP A 347 3.45 7.57 1.37
C TRP A 347 3.90 6.13 1.08
N GLN A 348 3.04 5.10 1.01
CA GLN A 348 1.67 4.94 1.51
C GLN A 348 1.74 4.17 2.83
N SER A 349 1.44 4.83 3.93
CA SER A 349 1.35 4.19 5.24
C SER A 349 -0.11 3.87 5.59
N PRO A 350 -0.40 2.72 6.21
CA PRO A 350 -1.74 2.44 6.74
C PRO A 350 -2.17 3.52 7.73
N ALA A 351 -3.47 3.77 7.80
CA ALA A 351 -4.06 4.70 8.76
C ALA A 351 -3.67 4.33 10.20
N GLY A 352 -3.36 5.34 11.02
CA GLY A 352 -2.95 5.24 12.42
C GLY A 352 -1.48 4.85 12.63
N LYS A 353 -0.71 4.58 11.57
CA LYS A 353 0.71 4.19 11.68
C LYS A 353 1.67 5.34 11.38
N VAL A 354 1.22 6.40 10.70
CA VAL A 354 2.09 7.51 10.29
C VAL A 354 2.53 8.31 11.51
N LYS A 355 1.60 8.60 12.42
CA LYS A 355 1.90 9.32 13.67
C LYS A 355 3.07 8.69 14.43
N ILE A 356 3.00 7.38 14.65
CA ILE A 356 4.01 6.62 15.40
C ILE A 356 5.35 6.65 14.66
N ALA A 357 5.35 6.44 13.35
CA ALA A 357 6.56 6.43 12.54
C ALA A 357 7.26 7.81 12.53
N VAL A 358 6.49 8.90 12.40
CA VAL A 358 7.02 10.27 12.41
C VAL A 358 7.58 10.63 13.79
N SER A 359 6.83 10.36 14.87
CA SER A 359 7.28 10.60 16.23
C SER A 359 8.59 9.84 16.53
N TYR A 360 8.64 8.55 16.17
CA TYR A 360 9.84 7.73 16.33
C TYR A 360 11.02 8.24 15.51
N ALA A 361 10.81 8.56 14.23
CA ALA A 361 11.88 9.03 13.35
C ALA A 361 12.51 10.33 13.88
N LEU A 362 11.71 11.31 14.26
CA LEU A 362 12.20 12.59 14.80
C LEU A 362 12.98 12.38 16.09
N GLN A 363 12.47 11.54 17.00
CA GLN A 363 13.16 11.23 18.26
C GLN A 363 14.48 10.48 18.07
N ASN A 364 14.67 9.81 16.94
CA ASN A 364 15.86 9.03 16.61
C ASN A 364 16.76 9.68 15.54
N GLY A 365 16.65 11.01 15.35
CA GLY A 365 17.63 11.78 14.59
C GLY A 365 17.24 12.14 13.15
N TYR A 366 16.07 11.73 12.68
CA TYR A 366 15.53 12.31 11.44
C TYR A 366 15.21 13.78 11.67
N LYS A 367 15.58 14.60 10.69
CA LYS A 367 15.25 16.03 10.67
C LYS A 367 14.35 16.43 9.51
N LEU A 368 14.17 15.58 8.50
CA LEU A 368 13.32 15.87 7.35
C LEU A 368 12.11 14.92 7.32
N ILE A 369 10.91 15.49 7.20
CA ILE A 369 9.66 14.76 7.02
C ILE A 369 9.02 15.21 5.71
N ASP A 370 8.78 14.25 4.81
CA ASP A 370 8.11 14.48 3.53
C ASP A 370 6.64 14.07 3.61
N GLY A 371 5.75 15.06 3.45
CA GLY A 371 4.30 14.89 3.39
C GLY A 371 3.71 15.47 2.10
N ALA A 372 2.41 15.25 1.91
CA ALA A 372 1.63 15.90 0.86
C ALA A 372 0.14 15.79 1.15
N TYR A 373 -0.63 16.81 0.73
CA TYR A 373 -2.09 16.82 0.89
C TYR A 373 -2.79 15.57 0.32
N CYS A 374 -2.36 15.10 -0.86
CA CYS A 374 -3.01 13.97 -1.51
C CYS A 374 -2.79 12.63 -0.80
N TYR A 375 -1.81 12.54 0.10
CA TYR A 375 -1.56 11.31 0.86
C TYR A 375 -2.66 11.05 1.88
N GLY A 376 -3.41 12.09 2.27
CA GLY A 376 -4.54 11.97 3.19
C GLY A 376 -4.14 11.58 4.61
N ASN A 377 -2.90 11.87 5.01
CA ASN A 377 -2.34 11.55 6.31
C ASN A 377 -1.53 12.71 6.92
N GLU A 378 -1.67 13.94 6.40
CA GLU A 378 -0.97 15.12 6.94
C GLU A 378 -1.39 15.43 8.39
N ASP A 379 -2.61 15.07 8.77
CA ASP A 379 -3.11 15.11 10.15
C ASP A 379 -2.34 14.18 11.09
N GLU A 380 -2.04 12.96 10.65
CA GLU A 380 -1.19 12.05 11.41
C GLU A 380 0.27 12.51 11.46
N VAL A 381 0.79 13.09 10.37
CA VAL A 381 2.12 13.68 10.35
C VAL A 381 2.22 14.83 11.35
N GLY A 382 1.23 15.72 11.35
CA GLY A 382 1.13 16.83 12.30
C GLY A 382 1.09 16.36 13.75
N ALA A 383 0.25 15.36 14.03
CA ALA A 383 0.17 14.75 15.36
C ALA A 383 1.50 14.10 15.79
N GLY A 384 2.25 13.49 14.87
CA GLY A 384 3.57 12.90 15.13
C GLY A 384 4.63 13.94 15.42
N ILE A 385 4.62 15.05 14.67
CA ILE A 385 5.51 16.21 14.91
C ILE A 385 5.19 16.83 16.27
N ALA A 386 3.91 17.07 16.58
CA ALA A 386 3.49 17.65 17.85
C ALA A 386 3.92 16.78 19.05
N GLU A 387 3.82 15.45 18.93
CA GLU A 387 4.28 14.52 19.96
C GLU A 387 5.80 14.57 20.15
N ALA A 388 6.57 14.61 19.05
CA ALA A 388 8.02 14.74 19.12
C ALA A 388 8.45 16.08 19.76
N LEU A 389 7.78 17.18 19.41
CA LEU A 389 8.03 18.50 20.01
C LEU A 389 7.67 18.55 21.49
N ALA A 390 6.61 17.85 21.90
CA ALA A 390 6.18 17.77 23.31
C ALA A 390 7.23 17.12 24.23
N THR A 391 8.19 16.36 23.68
CA THR A 391 9.33 15.82 24.46
C THR A 391 10.30 16.90 24.94
N GLY A 392 10.25 18.11 24.37
CA GLY A 392 11.14 19.23 24.70
C GLY A 392 12.57 19.09 24.19
N LYS A 393 12.93 17.97 23.52
CA LYS A 393 14.28 17.71 23.01
C LYS A 393 14.54 18.28 21.62
N ILE A 394 13.48 18.56 20.86
CA ILE A 394 13.54 18.98 19.46
C ILE A 394 12.69 20.24 19.33
N LYS A 395 13.20 21.25 18.62
CA LYS A 395 12.43 22.46 18.32
C LYS A 395 11.88 22.40 16.89
N ARG A 396 10.83 23.18 16.63
CA ARG A 396 10.24 23.29 15.28
C ARG A 396 11.25 23.77 14.24
N GLU A 397 12.18 24.64 14.63
CA GLU A 397 13.25 25.17 13.77
C GLU A 397 14.28 24.12 13.35
N ASP A 398 14.42 23.02 14.08
CA ASP A 398 15.34 21.92 13.80
C ASP A 398 14.76 20.86 12.83
N ILE A 399 13.46 20.96 12.52
CA ILE A 399 12.73 20.02 11.67
C ILE A 399 12.46 20.70 10.32
N PHE A 400 12.80 20.01 9.24
CA PHE A 400 12.52 20.38 7.86
C PHE A 400 11.25 19.66 7.38
N VAL A 401 10.13 20.37 7.32
CA VAL A 401 8.84 19.81 6.89
C VAL A 401 8.57 20.17 5.43
N VAL A 402 8.32 19.15 4.61
CA VAL A 402 7.94 19.29 3.20
C VAL A 402 6.46 18.97 3.02
N SER A 403 5.73 19.84 2.33
CA SER A 403 4.39 19.55 1.82
C SER A 403 4.28 19.95 0.35
N LYS A 404 3.17 19.57 -0.30
CA LYS A 404 3.00 19.70 -1.74
C LYS A 404 1.61 20.18 -2.09
N VAL A 405 1.51 21.22 -2.94
CA VAL A 405 0.23 21.61 -3.54
C VAL A 405 -0.21 20.54 -4.52
N TRP A 406 -1.39 19.98 -4.25
CA TRP A 406 -1.98 18.98 -5.12
C TRP A 406 -2.64 19.61 -6.35
N THR A 407 -2.81 18.82 -7.41
CA THR A 407 -3.23 19.27 -8.74
C THR A 407 -4.63 19.88 -8.80
N THR A 408 -5.50 19.64 -7.81
CA THR A 408 -6.82 20.30 -7.67
C THR A 408 -6.73 21.70 -7.05
N TYR A 409 -5.55 22.10 -6.59
CA TYR A 409 -5.26 23.40 -5.97
C TYR A 409 -4.25 24.23 -6.76
N SER A 410 -3.84 23.79 -7.95
CA SER A 410 -2.84 24.50 -8.78
C SER A 410 -3.28 25.94 -9.16
N THR A 411 -4.57 26.25 -9.15
CA THR A 411 -5.10 27.63 -9.36
C THR A 411 -5.35 28.40 -8.08
N ARG A 412 -5.28 27.75 -6.91
CA ARG A 412 -5.61 28.29 -5.58
C ARG A 412 -4.54 27.86 -4.58
N VAL A 413 -3.29 28.14 -4.91
CA VAL A 413 -2.13 27.55 -4.22
C VAL A 413 -2.12 27.91 -2.73
N GLU A 414 -2.44 29.15 -2.37
CA GLU A 414 -2.49 29.58 -0.96
C GLU A 414 -3.54 28.81 -0.15
N LEU A 415 -4.71 28.53 -0.76
CA LEU A 415 -5.74 27.72 -0.10
C LEU A 415 -5.24 26.29 0.15
N GLY A 416 -4.54 25.70 -0.82
CA GLY A 416 -3.89 24.39 -0.67
C GLY A 416 -2.89 24.38 0.48
N LEU A 417 -2.01 25.39 0.54
CA LEU A 417 -1.04 25.55 1.63
C LEU A 417 -1.74 25.68 3.00
N ASN A 418 -2.76 26.53 3.10
CA ASN A 418 -3.50 26.72 4.36
C ASN A 418 -4.19 25.42 4.82
N LYS A 419 -4.69 24.59 3.88
CA LYS A 419 -5.24 23.27 4.21
C LYS A 419 -4.17 22.35 4.79
N SER A 420 -3.01 22.27 4.16
CA SER A 420 -1.90 21.45 4.66
C SER A 420 -1.38 21.94 6.01
N LEU A 421 -1.20 23.25 6.20
CA LEU A 421 -0.80 23.83 7.49
C LEU A 421 -1.81 23.51 8.61
N LYS A 422 -3.11 23.62 8.31
CA LYS A 422 -4.16 23.26 9.26
C LYS A 422 -4.14 21.77 9.62
N ALA A 423 -3.94 20.89 8.64
CA ALA A 423 -3.84 19.45 8.89
C ALA A 423 -2.59 19.12 9.71
N LEU A 424 -1.44 19.69 9.36
CA LEU A 424 -0.18 19.51 10.08
C LEU A 424 -0.19 20.16 11.48
N GLY A 425 -1.06 21.13 11.73
CA GLY A 425 -1.06 21.92 12.97
C GLY A 425 0.20 22.80 13.10
N LEU A 426 0.72 23.31 11.97
CA LEU A 426 1.93 24.13 11.90
C LEU A 426 1.64 25.51 11.31
N ASP A 427 2.41 26.51 11.74
CA ASP A 427 2.29 27.88 11.21
C ASP A 427 2.99 28.04 9.84
N TYR A 428 4.02 27.25 9.58
CA TYR A 428 4.77 27.26 8.34
C TYR A 428 5.32 25.87 7.97
N VAL A 429 5.63 25.66 6.69
CA VAL A 429 6.44 24.55 6.17
C VAL A 429 7.80 25.04 5.67
N ASP A 430 8.82 24.19 5.71
CA ASP A 430 10.18 24.60 5.29
C ASP A 430 10.35 24.56 3.77
N LEU A 431 9.61 23.66 3.11
CA LEU A 431 9.58 23.55 1.66
C LEU A 431 8.16 23.20 1.18
N PHE A 432 7.66 23.97 0.22
CA PHE A 432 6.39 23.71 -0.45
C PHE A 432 6.59 23.44 -1.93
N LEU A 433 6.09 22.30 -2.43
CA LEU A 433 6.35 21.86 -3.80
C LEU A 433 5.09 21.85 -4.66
N ILE A 434 5.20 22.18 -5.95
CA ILE A 434 4.18 21.78 -6.93
C ILE A 434 4.27 20.27 -7.12
N HIS A 435 3.23 19.50 -6.78
CA HIS A 435 3.30 18.03 -6.81
C HIS A 435 3.43 17.47 -8.24
N TRP A 436 2.66 18.02 -9.19
CA TRP A 436 2.69 17.67 -10.61
C TRP A 436 2.38 18.91 -11.46
N PRO A 437 2.97 19.07 -12.66
CA PRO A 437 2.77 20.24 -13.52
C PRO A 437 1.45 20.17 -14.32
N LEU A 438 0.31 20.00 -13.64
CA LEU A 438 -1.02 19.96 -14.26
C LEU A 438 -2.11 20.52 -13.35
N LEU A 439 -3.27 20.80 -13.93
CA LEU A 439 -4.50 21.17 -13.22
C LEU A 439 -5.56 20.08 -13.39
N MET A 440 -6.03 19.55 -12.26
CA MET A 440 -7.27 18.77 -12.21
C MET A 440 -8.43 19.70 -11.89
N ASN A 441 -9.64 19.35 -12.33
CA ASN A 441 -10.83 20.17 -12.13
C ASN A 441 -11.07 20.46 -10.63
N PRO A 442 -10.91 21.72 -10.16
CA PRO A 442 -11.11 22.07 -8.75
C PRO A 442 -12.56 21.92 -8.29
N GLU A 443 -13.51 21.94 -9.23
CA GLU A 443 -14.96 21.80 -9.01
C GLU A 443 -15.47 20.41 -9.39
N GLY A 444 -14.56 19.43 -9.51
CA GLY A 444 -14.91 18.05 -9.83
C GLY A 444 -15.65 17.32 -8.71
N ASN A 445 -15.95 16.05 -8.96
CA ASN A 445 -16.71 15.18 -8.04
C ASN A 445 -15.95 14.75 -6.76
N ASP A 446 -14.64 14.97 -6.69
CA ASP A 446 -13.79 14.65 -5.53
C ASP A 446 -12.72 15.73 -5.35
N ASP A 447 -12.40 16.04 -4.09
CA ASP A 447 -11.46 17.11 -3.72
C ASP A 447 -10.00 16.80 -4.12
N ARG A 448 -9.62 15.52 -4.20
CA ARG A 448 -8.27 15.06 -4.53
C ARG A 448 -8.21 14.40 -5.89
N PHE A 449 -9.19 13.57 -6.23
CA PHE A 449 -9.09 12.69 -7.40
C PHE A 449 -10.34 12.79 -8.28
N PRO A 450 -10.65 13.97 -8.83
CA PRO A 450 -11.84 14.15 -9.65
C PRO A 450 -11.78 13.28 -10.92
N THR A 451 -12.92 12.73 -11.30
CA THR A 451 -13.06 11.85 -12.47
C THR A 451 -14.24 12.24 -13.34
N LEU A 452 -14.07 12.09 -14.65
CA LEU A 452 -15.14 12.18 -15.63
C LEU A 452 -16.05 10.93 -15.58
N PRO A 453 -17.25 10.98 -16.20
CA PRO A 453 -18.16 9.82 -16.26
C PRO A 453 -17.55 8.55 -16.89
N ASN A 454 -16.51 8.71 -17.72
CA ASN A 454 -15.78 7.60 -18.34
C ASN A 454 -14.72 6.96 -17.41
N GLY A 455 -14.59 7.43 -16.16
CA GLY A 455 -13.62 6.94 -15.18
C GLY A 455 -12.20 7.52 -15.32
N SER A 456 -11.93 8.35 -16.33
CA SER A 456 -10.65 9.04 -16.50
C SER A 456 -10.55 10.26 -15.58
N ARG A 457 -9.33 10.74 -15.30
CA ARG A 457 -9.12 11.95 -14.50
C ARG A 457 -9.69 13.18 -15.19
N ASP A 458 -10.35 14.03 -14.41
CA ASP A 458 -10.88 15.31 -14.90
C ASP A 458 -9.77 16.36 -14.89
N ILE A 459 -9.19 16.62 -16.07
CA ILE A 459 -7.99 17.44 -16.27
C ILE A 459 -8.32 18.65 -17.13
N ILE A 460 -7.88 19.82 -16.67
CA ILE A 460 -8.02 21.09 -17.40
C ILE A 460 -6.72 21.38 -18.14
N HIS A 461 -6.74 21.16 -19.45
CA HIS A 461 -5.55 21.31 -20.32
C HIS A 461 -5.21 22.76 -20.68
N SER A 462 -6.12 23.71 -20.47
CA SER A 462 -5.89 25.12 -20.79
C SER A 462 -5.03 25.85 -19.76
N HIS A 463 -4.80 25.25 -18.59
CA HIS A 463 -4.02 25.87 -17.51
C HIS A 463 -2.52 25.67 -17.70
N SER A 464 -1.76 26.76 -17.58
CA SER A 464 -0.30 26.70 -17.63
C SER A 464 0.29 26.45 -16.24
N HIS A 465 1.23 25.51 -16.14
CA HIS A 465 1.99 25.26 -14.91
C HIS A 465 2.80 26.49 -14.45
N ILE A 466 3.17 27.37 -15.38
CA ILE A 466 3.86 28.63 -15.10
C ILE A 466 2.99 29.56 -14.24
N ASP A 467 1.67 29.58 -14.46
CA ASP A 467 0.77 30.42 -13.66
C ASP A 467 0.61 29.89 -12.24
N THR A 468 0.69 28.56 -12.06
CA THR A 468 0.82 27.95 -10.72
C THR A 468 2.10 28.42 -10.04
N TRP A 469 3.23 28.46 -10.76
CA TRP A 469 4.51 28.90 -10.20
C TRP A 469 4.49 30.35 -9.72
N LYS A 470 3.89 31.27 -10.49
CA LYS A 470 3.71 32.67 -10.05
C LYS A 470 2.95 32.78 -8.72
N GLN A 471 1.95 31.92 -8.51
CA GLN A 471 1.26 31.84 -7.22
C GLN A 471 2.17 31.29 -6.12
N MET A 472 3.01 30.28 -6.41
CA MET A 472 4.01 29.77 -5.47
C MET A 472 5.00 30.86 -5.04
N GLU A 473 5.50 31.67 -5.96
CA GLU A 473 6.40 32.80 -5.68
C GLU A 473 5.76 33.80 -4.70
N SER A 474 4.47 34.08 -4.89
CA SER A 474 3.71 34.98 -4.02
C SER A 474 3.61 34.47 -2.57
N LEU A 475 3.65 33.15 -2.35
CA LEU A 475 3.57 32.56 -1.01
C LEU A 475 4.77 32.92 -0.12
N LEU A 476 5.94 33.18 -0.70
CA LEU A 476 7.14 33.54 0.08
C LEU A 476 6.91 34.81 0.91
N SER A 477 6.14 35.77 0.37
CA SER A 477 5.80 37.01 1.07
C SER A 477 4.90 36.79 2.30
N THR A 478 4.18 35.68 2.36
CA THR A 478 3.25 35.36 3.47
C THR A 478 3.96 34.78 4.69
N GLY A 479 5.22 34.34 4.57
CA GLY A 479 5.97 33.66 5.63
C GLY A 479 5.51 32.23 5.94
N LYS A 480 4.45 31.74 5.29
CA LYS A 480 3.87 30.39 5.49
C LYS A 480 4.73 29.26 4.90
N THR A 481 5.67 29.60 4.02
CA THR A 481 6.69 28.67 3.52
C THR A 481 8.04 29.38 3.42
N LYS A 482 9.12 28.69 3.78
CA LYS A 482 10.49 29.24 3.68
C LYS A 482 11.11 29.05 2.29
N SER A 483 10.78 27.94 1.63
CA SER A 483 11.26 27.60 0.30
C SER A 483 10.12 27.13 -0.59
N ILE A 484 10.28 27.32 -1.89
CA ILE A 484 9.37 26.77 -2.90
C ILE A 484 10.14 25.93 -3.92
N GLY A 485 9.49 24.91 -4.44
CA GLY A 485 10.08 24.02 -5.43
C GLY A 485 9.05 23.27 -6.24
N VAL A 486 9.51 22.30 -6.99
CA VAL A 486 8.70 21.50 -7.91
C VAL A 486 8.91 20.01 -7.65
N SER A 487 7.98 19.19 -8.12
CA SER A 487 8.05 17.73 -8.07
C SER A 487 7.55 17.17 -9.39
N ASN A 488 8.20 16.12 -9.87
CA ASN A 488 7.90 15.47 -11.15
C ASN A 488 8.04 16.40 -12.37
N TYR A 489 8.96 17.36 -12.33
CA TYR A 489 9.28 18.18 -13.50
C TYR A 489 10.41 17.51 -14.30
N SER A 490 10.14 17.21 -15.57
CA SER A 490 11.14 16.76 -16.53
C SER A 490 11.97 17.93 -17.07
N ALA A 491 13.00 17.63 -17.86
CA ALA A 491 13.80 18.65 -18.52
C ALA A 491 12.95 19.60 -19.39
N ARG A 492 11.91 19.08 -20.06
CA ARG A 492 10.96 19.89 -20.84
C ARG A 492 10.24 20.93 -19.98
N TYR A 493 9.61 20.49 -18.89
CA TYR A 493 8.86 21.39 -18.00
C TYR A 493 9.79 22.37 -17.25
N LEU A 494 11.00 21.95 -16.88
CA LEU A 494 11.98 22.86 -16.29
C LEU A 494 12.43 23.94 -17.27
N ASN A 495 12.74 23.57 -18.52
CA ASN A 495 13.15 24.52 -19.55
C ASN A 495 12.02 25.51 -19.92
N GLU A 496 10.76 25.08 -19.85
CA GLU A 496 9.60 25.98 -19.99
C GLU A 496 9.45 26.91 -18.79
N LEU A 497 9.70 26.43 -17.56
CA LEU A 497 9.46 27.19 -16.34
C LEU A 497 10.55 28.24 -16.06
N LEU A 498 11.81 27.86 -16.18
CA LEU A 498 12.97 28.67 -15.76
C LEU A 498 13.03 30.10 -16.34
N PRO A 499 12.69 30.34 -17.62
CA PRO A 499 12.67 31.69 -18.18
C PRO A 499 11.64 32.64 -17.55
N HIS A 500 10.63 32.09 -16.87
CA HIS A 500 9.53 32.84 -16.27
C HIS A 500 9.63 32.93 -14.74
N CYS A 501 10.65 32.33 -14.12
CA CYS A 501 10.87 32.37 -12.68
C CYS A 501 11.49 33.69 -12.26
N THR A 502 10.85 34.38 -11.32
CA THR A 502 11.50 35.44 -10.52
C THR A 502 12.37 34.80 -9.43
N VAL A 503 11.84 33.76 -8.79
CA VAL A 503 12.55 32.94 -7.80
C VAL A 503 12.76 31.57 -8.41
N LYS A 504 14.01 31.14 -8.56
CA LYS A 504 14.32 29.79 -9.07
C LYS A 504 13.81 28.73 -8.08
N PRO A 505 13.24 27.61 -8.55
CA PRO A 505 12.87 26.49 -7.68
C PRO A 505 14.06 26.04 -6.83
N ALA A 506 13.87 25.88 -5.51
CA ALA A 506 14.95 25.43 -4.63
C ALA A 506 15.21 23.93 -4.78
N VAL A 507 14.15 23.16 -5.01
CA VAL A 507 14.18 21.69 -5.07
C VAL A 507 13.36 21.20 -6.26
N ASN A 508 13.83 20.17 -6.94
CA ASN A 508 13.03 19.32 -7.81
C ASN A 508 12.98 17.88 -7.24
N GLN A 509 11.81 17.46 -6.78
CA GLN A 509 11.60 16.13 -6.23
C GLN A 509 11.20 15.13 -7.34
N ILE A 510 12.01 14.10 -7.58
CA ILE A 510 11.82 13.14 -8.69
C ILE A 510 12.06 11.68 -8.25
N GLU A 511 11.48 10.72 -8.99
CA GLU A 511 11.77 9.30 -8.79
C GLU A 511 13.23 9.05 -9.15
N ASN A 512 14.08 8.66 -8.20
CA ASN A 512 15.49 8.49 -8.51
C ASN A 512 16.05 7.30 -7.76
N HIS A 513 16.69 6.40 -8.50
CA HIS A 513 17.35 5.20 -8.00
C HIS A 513 18.24 4.62 -9.10
N PRO A 514 19.13 3.66 -8.83
CA PRO A 514 20.04 3.10 -9.84
C PRO A 514 19.34 2.56 -11.11
N ALA A 515 18.11 2.04 -11.02
CA ALA A 515 17.36 1.61 -12.21
C ALA A 515 16.72 2.75 -13.03
N LEU A 516 16.69 3.97 -12.50
CA LEU A 516 16.13 5.17 -13.13
C LEU A 516 16.95 6.40 -12.69
N PRO A 517 18.20 6.54 -13.16
CA PRO A 517 19.12 7.59 -12.69
C PRO A 517 18.72 9.00 -13.14
N GLN A 518 17.94 9.13 -14.23
CA GLN A 518 17.46 10.39 -14.80
C GLN A 518 18.57 11.46 -14.94
N GLN A 519 19.73 11.07 -15.48
CA GLN A 519 20.95 11.89 -15.45
C GLN A 519 20.76 13.26 -16.13
N GLU A 520 20.02 13.34 -17.24
CA GLU A 520 19.68 14.59 -17.91
C GLU A 520 19.04 15.63 -16.97
N ILE A 521 18.07 15.20 -16.14
CA ILE A 521 17.37 16.09 -15.21
C ILE A 521 18.29 16.49 -14.06
N VAL A 522 19.11 15.55 -13.58
CA VAL A 522 20.09 15.80 -12.51
C VAL A 522 21.13 16.82 -12.95
N ASP A 523 21.67 16.68 -14.16
CA ASP A 523 22.67 17.60 -14.71
C ASP A 523 22.07 19.00 -14.96
N LEU A 524 20.84 19.07 -15.49
CA LEU A 524 20.12 20.33 -15.68
C LEU A 524 19.87 21.03 -14.33
N CYS A 525 19.36 20.30 -13.33
CA CYS A 525 19.11 20.86 -12.01
C CYS A 525 20.41 21.34 -11.36
N LYS A 526 21.49 20.56 -11.46
CA LYS A 526 22.81 20.95 -10.94
C LYS A 526 23.34 22.23 -11.61
N LYS A 527 23.19 22.36 -12.93
CA LYS A 527 23.60 23.56 -13.68
C LYS A 527 22.83 24.81 -13.22
N GLU A 528 21.54 24.66 -12.93
CA GLU A 528 20.67 25.77 -12.54
C GLU A 528 20.67 26.05 -11.02
N GLY A 529 21.39 25.24 -10.23
CA GLY A 529 21.44 25.33 -8.77
C GLY A 529 20.18 24.80 -8.08
N ILE A 530 19.38 23.97 -8.76
CA ILE A 530 18.20 23.32 -8.20
C ILE A 530 18.63 22.01 -7.52
N HIS A 531 18.27 21.84 -6.25
CA HIS A 531 18.61 20.63 -5.50
C HIS A 531 17.70 19.45 -5.88
N ILE A 532 18.26 18.25 -6.01
CA ILE A 532 17.49 17.04 -6.30
C ILE A 532 17.09 16.37 -4.99
N MET A 533 15.79 16.04 -4.89
CA MET A 533 15.24 15.23 -3.83
C MET A 533 14.69 13.93 -4.42
N ALA A 534 15.29 12.80 -4.07
CA ALA A 534 14.97 11.48 -4.61
C ALA A 534 13.83 10.82 -3.82
N TYR A 535 12.69 10.61 -4.47
CA TYR A 535 11.61 9.76 -3.95
C TYR A 535 11.65 8.36 -4.55
N SER A 536 10.98 7.41 -3.88
CA SER A 536 10.99 5.99 -4.20
C SER A 536 12.40 5.39 -4.36
N PRO A 537 13.40 5.73 -3.53
CA PRO A 537 14.79 5.31 -3.73
C PRO A 537 14.99 3.78 -3.68
N LEU A 538 14.05 3.07 -3.04
CA LEU A 538 14.05 1.61 -2.93
C LEU A 538 13.26 0.89 -4.04
N GLY A 539 12.73 1.62 -5.04
CA GLY A 539 11.97 1.04 -6.15
C GLY A 539 10.46 0.88 -5.90
N SER A 540 9.89 1.64 -4.95
CA SER A 540 8.51 1.49 -4.48
C SER A 540 8.21 0.10 -3.87
N THR A 541 7.01 -0.09 -3.34
CA THR A 541 6.61 -1.35 -2.70
C THR A 541 6.63 -2.49 -3.72
N GLY A 542 7.51 -3.48 -3.53
CA GLY A 542 7.62 -4.66 -4.40
C GLY A 542 8.56 -4.49 -5.60
N GLY A 543 9.36 -3.42 -5.66
CA GLY A 543 10.34 -3.21 -6.72
C GLY A 543 11.50 -4.22 -6.69
N PRO A 544 12.06 -4.62 -7.85
CA PRO A 544 13.15 -5.60 -7.94
C PRO A 544 14.52 -5.06 -7.49
N LEU A 545 14.60 -3.78 -7.13
CA LEU A 545 15.85 -3.07 -6.80
C LEU A 545 16.60 -3.66 -5.61
N LEU A 546 15.87 -4.11 -4.57
CA LEU A 546 16.48 -4.73 -3.39
C LEU A 546 17.13 -6.09 -3.72
N THR A 547 16.70 -6.73 -4.81
CA THR A 547 17.20 -8.04 -5.27
C THR A 547 18.15 -7.95 -6.46
N ALA A 548 18.49 -6.74 -6.91
CA ALA A 548 19.36 -6.55 -8.06
C ALA A 548 20.78 -7.04 -7.72
N GLU A 549 21.35 -7.90 -8.59
CA GLU A 549 22.67 -8.52 -8.37
C GLU A 549 23.78 -7.51 -8.01
N PRO A 550 23.89 -6.33 -8.66
CA PRO A 550 24.87 -5.31 -8.27
C PRO A 550 24.68 -4.77 -6.85
N VAL A 551 23.43 -4.57 -6.44
CA VAL A 551 23.07 -4.01 -5.12
C VAL A 551 23.38 -5.03 -4.03
N VAL A 552 23.04 -6.30 -4.26
CA VAL A 552 23.34 -7.40 -3.31
C VAL A 552 24.84 -7.60 -3.16
N LYS A 553 25.61 -7.56 -4.25
CA LYS A 553 27.08 -7.67 -4.18
C LYS A 553 27.73 -6.56 -3.37
N ILE A 554 27.26 -5.32 -3.53
CA ILE A 554 27.77 -4.18 -2.74
C ILE A 554 27.33 -4.32 -1.28
N ALA A 555 26.09 -4.76 -1.04
CA ALA A 555 25.57 -4.99 0.30
C ALA A 555 26.41 -6.06 1.06
N GLU A 556 26.75 -7.17 0.39
CA GLU A 556 27.63 -8.22 0.92
C GLU A 556 29.06 -7.72 1.15
N LYS A 557 29.61 -6.94 0.21
CA LYS A 557 30.96 -6.34 0.34
C LYS A 557 31.09 -5.46 1.58
N HIS A 558 30.06 -4.67 1.89
CA HIS A 558 30.05 -3.75 3.03
C HIS A 558 29.42 -4.32 4.31
N GLY A 559 28.83 -5.52 4.26
CA GLY A 559 28.15 -6.12 5.41
C GLY A 559 26.90 -5.36 5.85
N VAL A 560 26.17 -4.74 4.91
CA VAL A 560 25.02 -3.86 5.16
C VAL A 560 23.78 -4.31 4.40
N SER A 561 22.62 -3.73 4.73
CA SER A 561 21.39 -4.03 4.01
C SER A 561 21.41 -3.46 2.57
N PRO A 562 20.76 -4.12 1.60
CA PRO A 562 20.57 -3.56 0.25
C PRO A 562 19.91 -2.18 0.26
N SER A 563 19.03 -1.91 1.24
CA SER A 563 18.41 -0.59 1.44
C SER A 563 19.46 0.49 1.68
N LYS A 564 20.42 0.26 2.60
CA LYS A 564 21.50 1.22 2.89
C LYS A 564 22.31 1.56 1.63
N VAL A 565 22.61 0.57 0.78
CA VAL A 565 23.32 0.80 -0.49
C VAL A 565 22.52 1.72 -1.41
N LEU A 566 21.22 1.46 -1.59
CA LEU A 566 20.35 2.26 -2.44
C LEU A 566 20.18 3.70 -1.94
N LEU A 567 20.11 3.91 -0.62
CA LEU A 567 20.04 5.26 -0.05
C LEU A 567 21.37 6.00 -0.19
N SER A 568 22.48 5.29 0.04
CA SER A 568 23.82 5.86 -0.02
C SER A 568 24.26 6.24 -1.43
N TYR A 569 23.65 5.65 -2.47
CA TYR A 569 23.83 6.06 -3.86
C TYR A 569 23.58 7.56 -4.09
N HIS A 570 22.70 8.19 -3.31
CA HIS A 570 22.34 9.61 -3.48
C HIS A 570 23.34 10.58 -2.84
N ALA A 571 24.10 10.13 -1.83
CA ALA A 571 25.08 10.96 -1.13
C ALA A 571 26.17 11.54 -2.06
N PRO A 572 26.91 10.76 -2.87
CA PRO A 572 27.91 11.31 -3.79
C PRO A 572 27.29 12.11 -4.94
N ARG A 573 26.02 11.85 -5.27
CA ARG A 573 25.25 12.63 -6.26
C ARG A 573 24.80 13.99 -5.71
N GLY A 574 25.01 14.26 -4.42
CA GLY A 574 24.59 15.50 -3.76
C GLY A 574 23.08 15.65 -3.72
N SER A 575 22.33 14.55 -3.61
CA SER A 575 20.86 14.54 -3.60
C SER A 575 20.33 14.13 -2.24
N THR A 576 19.25 14.79 -1.79
CA THR A 576 18.51 14.34 -0.59
C THR A 576 17.70 13.11 -0.94
N VAL A 577 17.69 12.10 -0.06
CA VAL A 577 16.92 10.87 -0.25
C VAL A 577 15.80 10.75 0.77
N ILE A 578 14.60 10.38 0.31
CA ILE A 578 13.46 10.10 1.20
C ILE A 578 12.99 8.66 1.09
N ALA A 579 13.26 7.90 2.15
CA ALA A 579 12.79 6.53 2.30
C ALA A 579 11.55 6.49 3.19
N LYS A 580 10.53 5.75 2.76
CA LYS A 580 9.36 5.49 3.59
C LYS A 580 9.56 4.20 4.39
N SER A 581 9.30 4.26 5.69
CA SER A 581 9.17 3.10 6.56
C SER A 581 8.20 3.39 7.70
N ILE A 582 7.54 2.35 8.21
CA ILE A 582 6.74 2.40 9.46
C ILE A 582 7.32 1.49 10.54
N THR A 583 8.38 0.75 10.21
CA THR A 583 9.02 -0.24 11.08
C THR A 583 10.22 0.44 11.76
N PRO A 584 10.24 0.55 13.09
CA PRO A 584 11.30 1.24 13.84
C PRO A 584 12.73 0.82 13.43
N GLU A 585 12.96 -0.49 13.30
CA GLU A 585 14.27 -1.05 12.97
C GLU A 585 14.74 -0.59 11.58
N ARG A 586 13.82 -0.54 10.60
CA ARG A 586 14.11 -0.05 9.24
C ARG A 586 14.24 1.46 9.20
N ILE A 587 13.51 2.19 10.03
CA ILE A 587 13.67 3.65 10.16
C ILE A 587 15.09 3.94 10.63
N GLN A 588 15.57 3.24 11.68
CA GLN A 588 16.93 3.41 12.16
C GLN A 588 17.98 3.01 11.12
N ASP A 589 17.80 1.85 10.47
CA ASP A 589 18.74 1.37 9.44
C ASP A 589 18.83 2.36 8.26
N ASN A 590 17.70 2.94 7.83
CA ASN A 590 17.68 3.86 6.69
C ASN A 590 18.31 5.24 6.98
N LEU A 591 18.57 5.58 8.24
CA LEU A 591 19.16 6.86 8.63
C LEU A 591 20.67 6.90 8.37
N GLU A 592 21.34 5.75 8.54
CA GLU A 592 22.78 5.61 8.46
C GLU A 592 23.23 5.36 7.02
N LEU A 593 23.79 6.39 6.38
CA LEU A 593 24.41 6.28 5.07
C LEU A 593 25.84 5.77 5.16
N ILE A 594 26.26 4.97 4.19
CA ILE A 594 27.62 4.44 4.04
C ILE A 594 28.38 5.18 2.94
N ASP A 595 29.70 5.17 3.03
CA ASP A 595 30.57 5.68 1.96
C ASP A 595 30.74 4.59 0.90
N LEU A 596 30.20 4.83 -0.30
CA LEU A 596 30.35 3.93 -1.45
C LEU A 596 31.61 4.31 -2.23
N ASP A 597 32.54 3.37 -2.38
CA ASP A 597 33.78 3.64 -3.10
C ASP A 597 33.55 3.81 -4.61
N GLN A 598 34.60 4.21 -5.32
CA GLN A 598 34.52 4.47 -6.75
C GLN A 598 34.15 3.21 -7.55
N ASP A 599 34.54 2.03 -7.09
CA ASP A 599 34.24 0.76 -7.76
C ASP A 599 32.75 0.42 -7.60
N ASP A 600 32.18 0.63 -6.41
CA ASP A 600 30.75 0.44 -6.13
C ASP A 600 29.90 1.40 -6.97
N GLN A 601 30.31 2.66 -7.06
CA GLN A 601 29.65 3.66 -7.89
C GLN A 601 29.70 3.28 -9.38
N THR A 602 30.85 2.80 -9.84
CA THR A 602 31.03 2.33 -11.23
C THR A 602 30.16 1.11 -11.51
N LEU A 603 30.04 0.18 -10.55
CA LEU A 603 29.19 -0.99 -10.68
C LEU A 603 27.70 -0.61 -10.78
N LEU A 604 27.23 0.30 -9.92
CA LEU A 604 25.86 0.83 -9.99
C LEU A 604 25.61 1.60 -11.30
N GLN A 605 26.57 2.40 -11.77
CA GLN A 605 26.45 3.10 -13.04
C GLN A 605 26.38 2.12 -14.22
N SER A 606 27.22 1.08 -14.23
CA SER A 606 27.19 0.04 -15.28
C SER A 606 25.85 -0.70 -15.32
N TYR A 607 25.22 -0.90 -14.16
CA TYR A 607 23.89 -1.46 -14.05
C TYR A 607 22.82 -0.54 -14.64
N SER A 608 22.88 0.75 -14.31
CA SER A 608 22.04 1.79 -14.91
C SER A 608 22.18 1.82 -16.43
N ASP A 609 23.41 1.87 -16.94
CA ASP A 609 23.72 1.95 -18.37
C ASP A 609 23.23 0.71 -19.12
N LYS A 610 23.37 -0.47 -18.52
CA LYS A 610 22.81 -1.71 -19.08
C LYS A 610 21.30 -1.63 -19.22
N LEU A 611 20.58 -1.20 -18.18
CA LEU A 611 19.13 -1.02 -18.25
C LEU A 611 18.73 0.01 -19.31
N VAL A 612 19.51 1.10 -19.43
CA VAL A 612 19.38 2.13 -20.47
C VAL A 612 19.70 1.62 -21.88
N SER A 613 20.57 0.64 -22.03
CA SER A 613 20.79 0.02 -23.35
C SER A 613 19.65 -0.94 -23.73
N GLU A 614 19.06 -1.60 -22.74
CA GLU A 614 18.04 -2.65 -22.94
C GLU A 614 16.60 -2.11 -23.02
N LYS A 615 16.37 -0.79 -22.90
CA LYS A 615 15.03 -0.18 -22.84
C LYS A 615 14.14 -0.73 -21.72
N LYS A 616 14.77 -1.13 -20.61
CA LYS A 616 14.09 -1.68 -19.42
C LYS A 616 13.97 -0.69 -18.26
N TRP A 617 14.45 0.54 -18.41
CA TRP A 617 14.23 1.57 -17.40
C TRP A 617 12.75 1.98 -17.44
N GLN A 618 12.07 1.88 -16.31
CA GLN A 618 10.67 2.23 -16.19
C GLN A 618 10.45 2.93 -14.87
N ARG A 619 9.69 4.04 -14.91
CA ARG A 619 9.19 4.69 -13.72
C ARG A 619 8.09 3.86 -13.06
N PHE A 620 8.22 3.63 -11.76
CA PHE A 620 7.23 2.92 -10.96
C PHE A 620 6.07 3.83 -10.57
N VAL A 621 6.31 5.14 -10.42
CA VAL A 621 5.29 6.14 -10.08
C VAL A 621 4.87 6.92 -11.33
N TYR A 622 3.88 6.40 -12.04
CA TYR A 622 3.22 7.10 -13.16
C TYR A 622 1.70 7.03 -13.02
N PRO A 623 1.08 8.01 -12.34
CA PRO A 623 -0.37 8.06 -12.23
C PRO A 623 -1.03 8.13 -13.62
N PRO A 624 -2.21 7.52 -13.83
CA PRO A 624 -2.90 7.49 -15.12
C PRO A 624 -3.57 8.84 -15.42
N PHE A 625 -2.77 9.89 -15.54
CA PHE A 625 -3.23 11.24 -15.92
C PHE A 625 -3.46 11.37 -17.43
N GLY A 626 -2.92 10.46 -18.25
CA GLY A 626 -3.05 10.55 -19.71
C GLY A 626 -2.30 11.75 -20.33
N ILE A 627 -1.43 12.41 -19.56
CA ILE A 627 -0.53 13.46 -20.03
C ILE A 627 0.87 12.86 -20.18
N ASP A 628 1.56 13.22 -21.26
CA ASP A 628 3.00 13.01 -21.38
C ASP A 628 3.72 14.11 -20.59
N PHE A 629 4.46 13.73 -19.54
CA PHE A 629 5.27 14.65 -18.75
C PHE A 629 6.66 14.90 -19.35
N GLY A 630 6.95 14.41 -20.56
CA GLY A 630 8.25 14.58 -21.21
C GLY A 630 9.33 13.72 -20.57
N PHE A 631 8.95 12.59 -19.97
CA PHE A 631 9.91 11.62 -19.46
C PHE A 631 10.20 10.56 -20.54
N PRO A 632 11.48 10.17 -20.74
CA PRO A 632 11.88 9.32 -21.86
C PRO A 632 11.25 7.92 -21.84
N ASP A 633 10.77 7.46 -20.68
CA ASP A 633 10.15 6.13 -20.52
C ASP A 633 8.68 6.08 -20.93
N LYS A 634 8.03 7.23 -21.13
CA LYS A 634 6.60 7.35 -21.47
C LYS A 634 6.30 8.33 -22.61
N SER A 635 7.31 8.94 -23.22
CA SER A 635 7.13 9.73 -24.45
C SER A 635 6.57 8.82 -25.53
N GLN A 636 5.34 9.08 -25.98
CA GLN A 636 4.78 8.40 -27.15
C GLN A 636 5.68 8.71 -28.36
N SER A 637 6.13 7.65 -29.04
CA SER A 637 6.66 7.74 -30.40
C SER A 637 5.57 8.14 -31.38
#